data_AF-A0A1I5UNP5-F1
#
_entry.id   AF-A0A1I5UNP5-F1
#
_cell.length_a   1.000
_cell.length_b   1.000
_cell.length_c   1.000
_cell.angle_alpha   90.00
_cell.angle_beta   90.00
_cell.angle_gamma   90.00
#
_symmetry.space_group_name_H-M   'P 1'
#
loop_
_entity.id
_entity.type
_entity.pdbx_description
1 polymer ?
#
loop_
_entity_poly.entity_id
_entity_poly.type
_entity_poly.pdbx_seq_one_letter_code
_entity_poly.pdbx_strand_id
1 'polypeptide(L)'
;MKKMILLLIGIIPFVLGFLMNSWLMQNPNSILPFKLIGITFLVFWVFVGFITCKFEKTPYHSALFIHTPAVIALLLLTYQDMVLEQFWPNMIGLATQFYYLPLTNISSFIIGGGLYVQMWTASVVAFLLMYGSYYLGCYLKKILSSK
;
A
#
# COMPACT_ATOMS: atom_id res chain seq x y z
N MET A 1 18.38 -13.04 -6.12
CA MET A 1 17.57 -12.32 -7.14
C MET A 1 16.09 -12.18 -6.74
N LYS A 2 15.38 -13.27 -6.39
CA LYS A 2 13.94 -13.21 -6.06
C LYS A 2 13.57 -12.24 -4.91
N LYS A 3 14.40 -12.13 -3.86
CA LYS A 3 14.27 -11.09 -2.82
C LYS A 3 14.24 -9.66 -3.35
N MET A 4 15.16 -9.33 -4.27
CA MET A 4 15.19 -8.01 -4.88
C MET A 4 13.94 -7.75 -5.72
N ILE A 5 13.46 -8.78 -6.44
CA ILE A 5 12.20 -8.68 -7.19
C ILE A 5 11.03 -8.36 -6.24
N LEU A 6 10.94 -9.04 -5.09
CA LEU A 6 9.92 -8.74 -4.08
C LEU A 6 10.01 -7.30 -3.57
N LEU A 7 11.22 -6.83 -3.25
CA LEU A 7 11.43 -5.44 -2.82
C LEU A 7 11.00 -4.43 -3.90
N LEU A 8 11.35 -4.69 -5.16
CA LEU A 8 10.97 -3.83 -6.30
C LEU A 8 9.46 -3.81 -6.54
N ILE A 9 8.79 -4.96 -6.47
CA ILE A 9 7.32 -5.04 -6.55
C ILE A 9 6.70 -4.27 -5.37
N GLY A 10 7.31 -4.36 -4.19
CA GLY A 10 6.91 -3.58 -3.00
C GLY A 10 6.93 -2.07 -3.18
N ILE A 11 7.58 -1.53 -4.22
CA ILE A 11 7.63 -0.08 -4.52
C ILE A 11 6.43 0.36 -5.39
N ILE A 12 5.69 -0.56 -6.01
CA ILE A 12 4.54 -0.25 -6.87
C ILE A 12 3.53 0.73 -6.23
N PRO A 13 3.14 0.59 -4.94
CA PRO A 13 2.16 1.49 -4.33
C PRO A 13 2.62 2.95 -4.34
N PHE A 14 3.92 3.18 -4.12
CA PHE A 14 4.52 4.51 -4.22
C PHE A 14 4.42 5.09 -5.63
N VAL A 15 4.75 4.31 -6.66
CA VAL A 15 4.64 4.76 -8.05
C VAL A 15 3.19 5.11 -8.38
N LEU A 16 2.24 4.27 -7.98
CA LEU A 16 0.83 4.51 -8.22
C LEU A 16 0.34 5.78 -7.51
N GLY A 17 0.71 5.98 -6.26
CA GLY A 17 0.36 7.19 -5.52
C GLY A 17 0.99 8.45 -6.10
N PHE A 18 2.25 8.38 -6.56
CA PHE A 18 2.88 9.49 -7.26
C PHE A 18 2.12 9.85 -8.55
N LEU A 19 1.71 8.86 -9.33
CA LEU A 19 0.91 9.09 -10.55
C LEU A 19 -0.46 9.68 -10.23
N MET A 20 -1.15 9.18 -9.20
CA MET A 20 -2.42 9.74 -8.74
C MET A 20 -2.29 11.20 -8.33
N ASN A 21 -1.27 11.52 -7.51
CA ASN A 21 -1.01 12.90 -7.09
C ASN A 21 -0.68 13.79 -8.28
N SER A 22 0.18 13.33 -9.18
CA SER A 22 0.57 14.08 -10.38
C SER A 22 -0.63 14.37 -11.28
N TRP A 23 -1.55 13.42 -11.43
CA TRP A 23 -2.79 13.62 -12.18
C TRP A 23 -3.67 14.69 -11.55
N LEU A 24 -3.88 14.63 -10.23
CA LEU A 24 -4.70 15.60 -9.50
C LEU A 24 -4.13 17.02 -9.59
N MET A 25 -2.80 17.16 -9.52
CA MET A 25 -2.13 18.45 -9.67
C MET A 25 -2.28 19.03 -11.08
N GLN A 26 -2.26 18.19 -12.12
CA GLN A 26 -2.46 18.64 -13.51
C GLN A 26 -3.94 18.87 -13.86
N ASN A 27 -4.85 18.18 -13.17
CA ASN A 27 -6.28 18.21 -13.45
C ASN A 27 -7.05 18.49 -12.15
N PRO A 28 -7.00 19.73 -11.60
CA PRO A 28 -7.58 20.04 -10.29
C PRO A 28 -9.10 19.86 -10.22
N ASN A 29 -9.79 19.94 -11.36
CA ASN A 29 -11.23 19.70 -11.46
C ASN A 29 -11.59 18.23 -11.75
N SER A 30 -10.59 17.34 -11.86
CA SER A 30 -10.81 15.93 -12.12
C SER A 30 -11.31 15.21 -10.87
N ILE A 31 -12.39 14.46 -11.02
CA ILE A 31 -12.89 13.56 -9.98
C ILE A 31 -12.34 12.17 -10.28
N LEU A 32 -11.29 11.76 -9.56
CA LEU A 32 -10.80 10.39 -9.68
C LEU A 32 -11.74 9.41 -8.96
N PRO A 33 -11.99 8.22 -9.53
CA PRO A 33 -12.79 7.18 -8.88
C PRO A 33 -11.95 6.46 -7.80
N PHE A 34 -11.58 7.16 -6.72
CA PHE A 34 -10.65 6.67 -5.71
C PHE A 34 -11.02 5.31 -5.10
N LYS A 35 -12.32 5.06 -4.87
CA LYS A 35 -12.81 3.75 -4.40
C LYS A 35 -12.49 2.62 -5.37
N LEU A 36 -12.74 2.84 -6.66
CA LEU A 36 -12.48 1.86 -7.70
C LEU A 36 -10.98 1.59 -7.85
N ILE A 37 -10.16 2.65 -7.79
CA ILE A 37 -8.69 2.54 -7.80
C ILE A 37 -8.22 1.67 -6.64
N GLY A 38 -8.68 1.94 -5.41
CA GLY A 38 -8.31 1.16 -4.25
C GLY A 38 -8.74 -0.31 -4.33
N ILE A 39 -9.97 -0.60 -4.78
CA ILE A 39 -10.46 -1.98 -4.93
C ILE A 39 -9.62 -2.72 -5.98
N THR A 40 -9.37 -2.08 -7.12
CA THR A 40 -8.53 -2.63 -8.19
C THR A 40 -7.13 -2.90 -7.69
N PHE A 41 -6.57 -1.99 -6.89
CA PHE A 41 -5.26 -2.17 -6.27
C PHE A 41 -5.23 -3.36 -5.30
N LEU A 42 -6.25 -3.55 -4.45
CA LEU A 42 -6.32 -4.72 -3.55
C LEU A 42 -6.41 -6.04 -4.33
N VAL A 43 -7.23 -6.10 -5.38
CA VAL A 43 -7.34 -7.28 -6.26
C VAL A 43 -6.00 -7.56 -6.94
N PHE A 44 -5.34 -6.52 -7.46
CA PHE A 44 -3.99 -6.63 -8.00
C PHE A 44 -3.01 -7.18 -6.95
N TRP A 45 -3.08 -6.71 -5.70
CA TRP A 45 -2.20 -7.16 -4.63
C TRP A 45 -2.46 -8.61 -4.19
N VAL A 46 -3.72 -9.08 -4.26
CA VAL A 46 -4.06 -10.51 -4.15
C VAL A 46 -3.35 -11.31 -5.24
N PHE A 47 -3.42 -10.84 -6.49
CA PHE A 47 -2.78 -11.52 -7.62
C PHE A 47 -1.25 -11.56 -7.48
N VAL A 48 -0.64 -10.46 -7.03
CA VAL A 48 0.78 -10.41 -6.67
C VAL A 48 1.11 -11.48 -5.64
N GLY A 49 0.37 -11.55 -4.53
CA GLY A 49 0.55 -12.58 -3.51
C GLY A 49 0.41 -14.00 -4.05
N PHE A 50 -0.55 -14.24 -4.93
CA PHE A 50 -0.74 -15.54 -5.58
C PHE A 50 0.49 -16.00 -6.38
N ILE A 51 1.14 -15.08 -7.09
CA ILE A 51 2.33 -15.37 -7.91
C ILE A 51 3.58 -15.49 -7.03
N THR A 52 3.80 -14.51 -6.16
CA THR A 52 5.11 -14.32 -5.52
C THR A 52 5.26 -15.05 -4.19
N CYS A 53 4.20 -15.67 -3.66
CA CYS A 53 4.27 -16.35 -2.36
C CYS A 53 5.34 -17.45 -2.27
N LYS A 54 5.63 -18.13 -3.39
CA LYS A 54 6.64 -19.20 -3.50
C LYS A 54 8.04 -18.69 -3.87
N PHE A 55 8.26 -17.38 -3.92
CA PHE A 55 9.55 -16.82 -4.33
C PHE A 55 10.64 -17.01 -3.26
N GLU A 56 10.24 -17.13 -1.99
CA GLU A 56 11.11 -17.48 -0.86
C GLU A 56 10.70 -18.81 -0.22
N LYS A 57 11.51 -19.26 0.77
CA LYS A 57 11.34 -20.54 1.47
C LYS A 57 9.95 -20.72 2.07
N THR A 58 9.35 -19.65 2.57
CA THR A 58 7.99 -19.66 3.12
C THR A 58 7.21 -18.43 2.66
N PRO A 59 5.87 -18.50 2.59
CA PRO A 59 5.02 -17.35 2.25
C PRO A 59 5.27 -16.14 3.16
N TYR A 60 5.59 -16.40 4.44
CA TYR A 60 5.97 -15.38 5.40
C TYR A 60 7.22 -14.59 4.98
N HIS A 61 8.28 -15.27 4.54
CA HIS A 61 9.48 -14.59 4.05
C HIS A 61 9.19 -13.76 2.80
N SER A 62 8.39 -14.27 1.87
CA SER A 62 7.98 -13.53 0.68
C SER A 62 7.20 -12.26 1.07
N ALA A 63 6.28 -12.38 2.04
CA ALA A 63 5.52 -11.25 2.57
C ALA A 63 6.41 -10.22 3.28
N LEU A 64 7.44 -10.65 4.01
CA LEU A 64 8.37 -9.75 4.69
C LEU A 64 9.10 -8.86 3.68
N PHE A 65 9.69 -9.43 2.63
CA PHE A 65 10.44 -8.65 1.65
C PHE A 65 9.53 -7.71 0.84
N ILE A 66 8.37 -8.17 0.37
CA ILE A 66 7.50 -7.33 -0.46
C ILE A 66 6.86 -6.16 0.30
N HIS A 67 6.62 -6.32 1.62
CA HIS A 67 6.06 -5.26 2.44
C HIS A 67 7.12 -4.43 3.17
N THR A 68 8.41 -4.73 3.01
CA THR A 68 9.48 -3.92 3.62
C THR A 68 9.38 -2.44 3.24
N PRO A 69 9.17 -2.06 1.96
CA PRO A 69 8.96 -0.65 1.59
C PRO A 69 7.75 -0.03 2.29
N ALA A 70 6.66 -0.79 2.43
CA ALA A 70 5.45 -0.35 3.14
C ALA A 70 5.74 -0.05 4.60
N VAL A 71 6.43 -0.97 5.31
CA VAL A 71 6.76 -0.79 6.72
C VAL A 71 7.64 0.44 6.92
N ILE A 72 8.65 0.65 6.06
CA ILE A 72 9.50 1.85 6.11
C ILE A 72 8.65 3.10 5.90
N ALA A 73 7.78 3.11 4.88
CA ALA A 73 6.89 4.24 4.61
C ALA A 73 5.95 4.53 5.80
N LEU A 74 5.40 3.49 6.43
CA LEU A 74 4.54 3.62 7.61
C LEU A 74 5.28 4.25 8.78
N LEU A 75 6.47 3.73 9.11
CA LEU A 75 7.25 4.21 10.25
C LEU A 75 7.64 5.68 10.07
N LEU A 76 8.09 6.05 8.87
CA LEU A 76 8.43 7.44 8.56
C LEU A 76 7.18 8.35 8.54
N LEU A 77 6.05 7.87 8.03
CA LEU A 77 4.79 8.61 8.07
C LEU A 77 4.33 8.84 9.51
N THR A 78 4.30 7.78 10.33
CA THR A 78 3.93 7.85 11.73
C THR A 78 4.86 8.78 12.51
N TYR A 79 6.16 8.74 12.23
CA TYR A 79 7.11 9.67 12.86
C TYR A 79 6.79 11.13 12.52
N GLN A 80 6.51 11.42 11.24
CA GLN A 80 6.12 12.77 10.80
C GLN A 80 4.79 13.22 11.42
N ASP A 81 3.77 12.37 11.38
CA ASP A 81 2.40 12.72 11.81
C ASP A 81 2.28 12.79 13.35
N MET A 82 2.87 11.84 14.07
CA MET A 82 2.65 11.67 15.53
C MET A 82 3.77 12.22 16.40
N VAL A 83 5.00 12.32 15.89
CA VAL A 83 6.15 12.78 16.70
C VAL A 83 6.55 14.20 16.33
N LEU A 84 6.64 14.49 15.03
CA LEU A 84 7.00 15.83 14.56
C LEU A 84 5.79 16.75 14.44
N GLU A 85 4.57 16.19 14.36
CA GLU A 85 3.32 16.92 14.09
C GLU A 85 3.39 17.77 12.80
N GLN A 86 4.31 17.42 11.90
CA GLN A 86 4.52 18.08 10.62
C GLN A 86 5.16 17.14 9.62
N PHE A 87 4.73 17.25 8.36
CA PHE A 87 5.36 16.52 7.26
C PHE A 87 6.68 17.18 6.84
N TRP A 88 7.66 16.36 6.47
CA TRP A 88 8.90 16.90 5.92
C TRP A 88 8.64 17.59 4.59
N PRO A 89 9.21 18.80 4.36
CA PRO A 89 9.00 19.57 3.14
C PRO A 89 9.87 19.07 1.97
N ASN A 90 10.26 17.79 1.99
CA ASN A 90 11.17 17.20 1.01
C ASN A 90 10.54 15.96 0.35
N MET A 91 11.24 15.41 -0.64
CA MET A 91 10.75 14.26 -1.41
C MET A 91 10.53 13.00 -0.55
N ILE A 92 11.27 12.84 0.56
CA ILE A 92 11.09 11.68 1.45
C ILE A 92 9.76 11.81 2.19
N GLY A 93 9.44 12.99 2.72
CA GLY A 93 8.16 13.24 3.39
C GLY A 93 6.94 13.13 2.46
N LEU A 94 7.09 13.56 1.21
CA LEU A 94 6.05 13.35 0.20
C LEU A 94 5.90 11.87 -0.16
N ALA A 95 7.02 11.14 -0.27
CA ALA A 95 6.99 9.74 -0.67
C ALA A 95 6.23 8.84 0.30
N THR A 96 6.33 9.12 1.60
CA THR A 96 5.58 8.36 2.62
C THR A 96 4.07 8.54 2.47
N GLN A 97 3.62 9.74 2.08
CA GLN A 97 2.20 10.02 1.85
C GLN A 97 1.71 9.38 0.54
N PHE A 98 2.51 9.48 -0.53
CA PHE A 98 2.18 8.87 -1.81
C PHE A 98 2.05 7.34 -1.71
N TYR A 99 2.89 6.68 -0.90
CA TYR A 99 2.85 5.23 -0.74
C TYR A 99 1.44 4.70 -0.41
N TYR A 100 0.71 5.39 0.46
CA TYR A 100 -0.61 4.94 0.94
C TYR A 100 -1.79 5.52 0.18
N LEU A 101 -1.54 6.54 -0.66
CA LEU A 101 -2.58 7.25 -1.41
C LEU A 101 -3.56 6.35 -2.18
N PRO A 102 -3.14 5.24 -2.83
CA PRO A 102 -4.05 4.36 -3.55
C PRO A 102 -5.14 3.72 -2.67
N LEU A 103 -4.88 3.57 -1.37
CA LEU A 103 -5.77 2.93 -0.42
C LEU A 103 -6.40 3.90 0.58
N THR A 104 -5.92 5.14 0.69
CA THR A 104 -6.40 6.12 1.67
C THR A 104 -7.92 6.25 1.66
N ASN A 105 -8.56 6.30 0.48
CA ASN A 105 -10.01 6.44 0.41
C ASN A 105 -10.78 5.25 1.01
N ILE A 106 -10.32 4.02 0.76
CA ILE A 106 -10.92 2.81 1.33
C ILE A 106 -10.67 2.76 2.83
N SER A 107 -9.44 3.05 3.24
CA SER A 107 -9.06 3.08 4.66
C SER A 107 -9.89 4.07 5.45
N SER A 108 -10.03 5.31 4.95
CA SER A 108 -10.86 6.34 5.59
C SER A 108 -12.33 5.92 5.66
N PHE A 109 -12.85 5.29 4.60
CA PHE A 109 -14.21 4.76 4.60
C PHE A 109 -14.42 3.67 5.66
N ILE A 110 -13.48 2.73 5.81
CA ILE A 110 -13.53 1.66 6.83
C ILE A 110 -13.46 2.21 8.25
N ILE A 111 -12.65 3.24 8.48
CA ILE A 111 -12.53 3.91 9.78
C ILE A 111 -13.85 4.62 10.16
N GLY A 112 -14.78 4.77 9.22
CA GLY A 112 -16.06 5.47 9.42
C GLY A 112 -15.94 6.99 9.24
N GLY A 113 -14.85 7.45 8.62
CA GLY A 113 -14.50 8.85 8.64
C GLY A 113 -14.85 9.61 7.37
N GLY A 114 -15.63 10.68 7.56
CA GLY A 114 -15.60 11.87 6.72
C GLY A 114 -14.29 12.67 6.90
N LEU A 115 -14.37 14.00 6.96
CA LEU A 115 -13.23 14.95 6.87
C LEU A 115 -12.11 14.86 7.93
N TYR A 116 -12.21 14.01 8.96
CA TYR A 116 -11.33 14.06 10.14
C TYR A 116 -10.54 12.77 10.43
N VAL A 117 -10.26 11.94 9.43
CA VAL A 117 -9.38 10.76 9.64
C VAL A 117 -7.93 11.19 9.69
N GLN A 118 -7.25 10.93 10.81
CA GLN A 118 -5.81 11.13 10.94
C GLN A 118 -5.05 10.27 9.92
N MET A 119 -4.03 10.86 9.30
CA MET A 119 -3.30 10.24 8.19
C MET A 119 -2.62 8.94 8.62
N TRP A 120 -2.04 8.90 9.83
CA TRP A 120 -1.45 7.67 10.38
C TRP A 120 -2.49 6.54 10.48
N THR A 121 -3.71 6.81 10.97
CA THR A 121 -4.76 5.79 11.14
C THR A 121 -5.18 5.21 9.79
N ALA A 122 -5.40 6.08 8.80
CA ALA A 122 -5.71 5.65 7.44
C ALA A 122 -4.57 4.82 6.83
N SER A 123 -3.31 5.18 7.10
CA SER A 123 -2.12 4.48 6.61
C SER A 123 -1.95 3.10 7.27
N VAL A 124 -2.25 2.97 8.56
CA VAL A 124 -2.26 1.66 9.26
C VAL A 124 -3.31 0.74 8.64
N VAL A 125 -4.54 1.22 8.46
CA VAL A 125 -5.60 0.42 7.82
C VAL A 125 -5.22 0.06 6.38
N ALA A 126 -4.63 0.98 5.62
CA ALA A 126 -4.17 0.72 4.27
C ALA A 126 -3.09 -0.39 4.23
N PHE A 127 -2.13 -0.32 5.15
CA PHE A 127 -1.11 -1.34 5.32
C PHE A 127 -1.72 -2.72 5.63
N LEU A 128 -2.68 -2.78 6.56
CA LEU A 128 -3.35 -4.03 6.92
C LEU A 128 -4.16 -4.62 5.77
N LEU A 129 -4.87 -3.80 5.00
CA LEU A 129 -5.60 -4.23 3.80
C LEU A 129 -4.66 -4.79 2.74
N MET A 130 -3.53 -4.12 2.51
CA MET A 130 -2.52 -4.55 1.55
C MET A 130 -1.87 -5.87 1.99
N TYR A 131 -1.45 -5.95 3.26
CA TYR A 131 -0.88 -7.17 3.83
C TYR A 131 -1.87 -8.34 3.79
N GLY A 132 -3.12 -8.12 4.20
CA GLY A 132 -4.20 -9.11 4.15
C GLY A 132 -4.50 -9.59 2.73
N SER A 133 -4.53 -8.68 1.75
CA SER A 133 -4.73 -9.00 0.33
C SER A 133 -3.61 -9.91 -0.20
N TYR A 134 -2.36 -9.61 0.13
CA TYR A 134 -1.23 -10.46 -0.24
C TYR A 134 -1.37 -11.88 0.32
N TYR A 135 -1.73 -11.99 1.61
CA TYR A 135 -1.94 -13.29 2.26
C TYR A 135 -3.10 -14.06 1.68
N LEU A 136 -4.19 -13.38 1.32
CA LEU A 136 -5.31 -14.00 0.60
C LEU A 136 -4.83 -14.63 -0.71
N GLY A 137 -3.99 -13.93 -1.47
CA GLY A 137 -3.35 -14.47 -2.67
C GLY A 137 -2.52 -15.73 -2.41
N CYS A 138 -1.68 -15.69 -1.38
CA CYS A 138 -0.88 -16.85 -0.94
C CYS A 138 -1.76 -18.06 -0.59
N TYR A 139 -2.85 -17.80 0.13
CA TYR A 139 -3.81 -18.82 0.58
C TYR A 139 -4.54 -19.46 -0.60
N LEU A 140 -5.05 -18.65 -1.54
CA LEU A 140 -5.69 -19.15 -2.77
C LEU A 140 -4.74 -20.04 -3.58
N LYS A 141 -3.45 -19.66 -3.67
CA LYS A 141 -2.43 -20.50 -4.35
C LYS A 141 -2.28 -21.85 -3.67
N LYS A 142 -2.29 -21.90 -2.33
CA LYS A 142 -2.19 -23.13 -1.56
C LYS A 142 -3.36 -24.06 -1.85
N ILE A 143 -4.60 -23.56 -1.80
CA ILE A 143 -5.81 -24.35 -2.10
C ILE A 143 -5.78 -24.92 -3.52
N LEU A 144 -5.39 -24.10 -4.49
CA LEU A 144 -5.38 -24.51 -5.91
C LEU A 144 -4.20 -25.44 -6.25
N SER A 145 -3.14 -25.48 -5.43
CA SER A 145 -2.02 -26.41 -5.62
C SER A 145 -2.20 -27.74 -4.88
N SER A 146 -3.22 -27.85 -4.01
CA SER A 146 -3.54 -29.09 -3.27
C SER A 146 -4.64 -29.93 -3.92
N LYS A 147 -5.20 -29.44 -5.03
CA LYS A 147 -6.08 -30.19 -5.93
C LYS A 147 -5.26 -30.68 -7.12
#